data_AF-A0A954XDL4-F1
#
_entry.id   AF-A0A954XDL4-F1
#
_cell.length_a   1.000
_cell.length_b   1.000
_cell.length_c   1.000
_cell.angle_alpha   90.00
_cell.angle_beta   90.00
_cell.angle_gamma   90.00
#
_symmetry.space_group_name_H-M   'P 1'
#
loop_
_entity.id
_entity.type
_entity.pdbx_description
1 polymer ?
#
loop_
_entity_poly.entity_id
_entity_poly.type
_entity_poly.pdbx_seq_one_letter_code
_entity_poly.pdbx_strand_id
1 'polypeptide(L)'
;GLTEATDINTRHGLLNQYAWLLATCPHDQIRDGERAVTLAEEACSLSGYRQSAYVDTLAAAHAEAGDFAKAIQWQEQALSLAGPNADQGFRDRLARYENRTPYREGPNFQALPADPVPEPNADTRENELEPKKADTEPPTDKPTESNTEAEAETEPVSEPDENTST
;
A
#
# COMPACT_ATOMS: atom_id res chain seq x y z
N GLY A 1 31.79 4.04 -10.27
CA GLY A 1 32.08 3.67 -8.87
C GLY A 1 30.90 4.09 -8.02
N LEU A 2 30.34 3.15 -7.23
CA LEU A 2 29.34 3.33 -6.16
C LEU A 2 28.01 4.10 -6.40
N THR A 3 27.78 4.76 -7.54
CA THR A 3 26.55 5.56 -7.76
C THR A 3 25.47 4.94 -8.67
N GLU A 4 25.74 3.81 -9.35
CA GLU A 4 24.78 3.19 -10.29
C GLU A 4 23.86 2.10 -9.68
N ALA A 5 24.14 1.65 -8.45
CA ALA A 5 23.54 0.42 -7.91
C ALA A 5 22.06 0.58 -7.49
N THR A 6 21.70 1.72 -6.90
CA THR A 6 20.32 2.09 -6.55
C THR A 6 20.23 3.60 -6.37
N ASP A 7 20.19 4.38 -7.46
CA ASP A 7 19.72 5.76 -7.32
C ASP A 7 18.20 5.77 -7.16
N ILE A 8 17.75 5.66 -5.91
CA ILE A 8 16.34 5.71 -5.53
C ILE A 8 15.68 7.01 -5.99
N ASN A 9 16.44 8.09 -6.25
CA ASN A 9 15.91 9.37 -6.71
C ASN A 9 15.56 9.38 -8.21
N THR A 10 15.92 8.33 -8.96
CA THR A 10 15.44 8.13 -10.34
C THR A 10 14.01 7.58 -10.35
N ARG A 11 13.23 7.91 -11.40
CA ARG A 11 11.87 7.39 -11.60
C ARG A 11 11.81 5.86 -11.49
N HIS A 12 12.70 5.14 -12.16
CA HIS A 12 12.73 3.68 -12.12
C HIS A 12 13.15 3.12 -10.75
N GLY A 13 13.99 3.84 -9.99
CA GLY A 13 14.29 3.53 -8.59
C GLY A 13 13.05 3.59 -7.71
N LEU A 14 12.28 4.69 -7.78
CA LEU A 14 11.03 4.82 -7.01
C LEU A 14 9.99 3.76 -7.39
N LEU A 15 9.80 3.50 -8.68
CA LEU A 15 8.89 2.46 -9.18
C LEU A 15 9.30 1.07 -8.66
N ASN A 16 10.59 0.74 -8.70
CA ASN A 16 11.11 -0.51 -8.15
C ASN A 16 10.84 -0.64 -6.66
N GLN A 17 11.17 0.39 -5.86
CA GLN A 17 10.96 0.34 -4.41
C GLN A 17 9.48 0.17 -4.06
N TYR A 18 8.56 0.80 -4.81
CA TYR A 18 7.14 0.64 -4.56
C TYR A 18 6.63 -0.73 -5.01
N ALA A 19 7.07 -1.24 -6.16
CA ALA A 19 6.75 -2.59 -6.63
C ALA A 19 7.22 -3.67 -5.63
N TRP A 20 8.43 -3.54 -5.09
CA TRP A 20 8.97 -4.45 -4.08
C TRP A 20 8.11 -4.47 -2.81
N LEU A 21 7.69 -3.30 -2.33
CA LEU A 21 6.79 -3.20 -1.18
C LEU A 21 5.45 -3.91 -1.46
N LEU A 22 4.81 -3.62 -2.60
CA LEU A 22 3.53 -4.24 -2.98
C LEU A 22 3.64 -5.76 -3.23
N ALA A 23 4.80 -6.27 -3.65
CA ALA A 23 5.01 -7.70 -3.84
C ALA A 23 5.34 -8.45 -2.54
N THR A 24 6.12 -7.83 -1.64
CA THR A 24 6.81 -8.55 -0.56
C THR A 24 6.39 -8.16 0.86
N CYS A 25 5.53 -7.15 1.05
CA CYS A 25 5.12 -6.73 2.39
C CYS A 25 4.56 -7.91 3.21
N PRO A 26 4.98 -8.10 4.48
CA PRO A 26 4.44 -9.18 5.31
C PRO A 26 2.95 -9.00 5.58
N HIS A 27 2.48 -7.74 5.69
CA HIS A 27 1.08 -7.37 5.83
C HIS A 27 0.35 -7.51 4.49
N ASP A 28 -0.70 -8.32 4.48
CA ASP A 28 -1.56 -8.58 3.31
C ASP A 28 -2.28 -7.32 2.80
N GLN A 29 -2.74 -6.45 3.69
CA GLN A 29 -3.41 -5.18 3.36
C GLN A 29 -2.59 -4.22 2.49
N ILE A 30 -1.27 -4.40 2.43
CA ILE A 30 -0.34 -3.60 1.62
C ILE A 30 0.00 -4.28 0.29
N ARG A 31 -0.20 -5.60 0.18
CA ARG A 31 0.21 -6.35 -1.01
C ARG A 31 -0.78 -6.19 -2.15
N ASP A 32 -0.24 -6.09 -3.36
CA ASP A 32 -0.99 -5.92 -4.60
C ASP A 32 -0.15 -6.43 -5.77
N GLY A 33 -0.31 -7.71 -6.12
CA GLY A 33 0.50 -8.38 -7.14
C GLY A 33 0.35 -7.76 -8.54
N GLU A 34 -0.86 -7.37 -8.94
CA GLU A 34 -1.12 -6.81 -10.27
C GLU A 34 -0.49 -5.42 -10.43
N ARG A 35 -0.60 -4.56 -9.40
CA ARG A 35 0.07 -3.26 -9.41
C ARG A 35 1.59 -3.40 -9.24
N ALA A 36 2.07 -4.37 -8.45
CA ALA A 36 3.48 -4.67 -8.34
C ALA A 36 4.09 -5.06 -9.69
N VAL A 37 3.44 -5.93 -10.47
CA VAL A 37 3.92 -6.35 -11.80
C VAL A 37 4.00 -5.13 -12.72
N THR A 38 2.94 -4.34 -12.80
CA THR A 38 2.89 -3.13 -13.64
C THR A 38 4.06 -2.17 -13.34
N LEU A 39 4.31 -1.88 -12.06
CA LEU A 39 5.37 -0.97 -11.62
C LEU A 39 6.78 -1.56 -11.83
N ALA A 40 6.95 -2.86 -11.63
CA ALA A 40 8.22 -3.55 -11.85
C ALA A 40 8.58 -3.67 -13.35
N GLU A 41 7.60 -3.94 -14.22
CA GLU A 41 7.78 -3.94 -15.67
C GLU A 41 8.17 -2.55 -16.19
N GLU A 42 7.57 -1.47 -15.66
CA GLU A 42 7.96 -0.10 -15.99
C GLU A 42 9.39 0.21 -15.51
N ALA A 43 9.74 -0.13 -14.27
CA ALA A 43 11.08 0.05 -13.73
C ALA A 43 12.15 -0.72 -14.55
N CYS A 44 11.87 -1.98 -14.88
CA CYS A 44 12.73 -2.78 -15.73
C CYS A 44 12.90 -2.14 -17.11
N SER A 45 11.81 -1.73 -17.75
CA SER A 45 11.82 -1.13 -19.09
C SER A 45 12.60 0.19 -19.13
N LEU A 46 12.39 1.06 -18.16
CA LEU A 46 13.14 2.32 -18.02
C LEU A 46 14.64 2.11 -17.74
N SER A 47 15.01 1.02 -17.05
CA SER A 47 16.42 0.61 -16.85
C SER A 47 17.02 -0.17 -18.03
N GLY A 48 16.22 -0.48 -19.06
CA GLY A 48 16.61 -1.35 -20.18
C GLY A 48 16.91 -2.80 -19.78
N TYR A 49 16.28 -3.31 -18.71
CA TYR A 49 16.48 -4.65 -18.13
C TYR A 49 17.94 -4.93 -17.73
N ARG A 50 18.68 -3.90 -17.30
CA ARG A 50 20.10 -4.02 -16.91
C ARG A 50 20.33 -4.14 -15.41
N GLN A 51 19.36 -3.75 -14.58
CA GLN A 51 19.45 -3.79 -13.13
C GLN A 51 18.91 -5.12 -12.61
N SER A 52 19.79 -5.99 -12.09
CA SER A 52 19.40 -7.31 -11.58
C SER A 52 18.36 -7.23 -10.46
N ALA A 53 18.48 -6.24 -9.57
CA ALA A 53 17.52 -5.96 -8.50
C ALA A 53 16.10 -5.60 -9.01
N TYR A 54 15.98 -5.04 -10.21
CA TYR A 54 14.66 -4.70 -10.77
C TYR A 54 13.99 -5.93 -11.38
N VAL A 55 14.78 -6.78 -12.03
CA VAL A 55 14.29 -8.06 -12.57
C VAL A 55 13.93 -9.04 -11.42
N ASP A 56 14.67 -8.99 -10.31
CA ASP A 56 14.34 -9.69 -9.05
C ASP A 56 13.01 -9.19 -8.43
N THR A 57 12.77 -7.88 -8.46
CA THR A 57 11.49 -7.29 -8.03
C THR A 57 10.33 -7.72 -8.95
N LEU A 58 10.56 -7.79 -10.27
CA LEU A 58 9.58 -8.30 -11.23
C LEU A 58 9.25 -9.78 -10.98
N ALA A 59 10.25 -10.59 -10.64
CA ALA A 59 10.05 -11.98 -10.22
C ALA A 59 9.18 -12.08 -8.95
N ALA A 60 9.47 -11.27 -7.93
CA ALA A 60 8.67 -11.21 -6.70
C ALA A 60 7.23 -10.76 -6.96
N ALA A 61 7.02 -9.79 -7.85
CA ALA A 61 5.70 -9.31 -8.23
C ALA A 61 4.86 -10.39 -8.93
N HIS A 62 5.46 -11.13 -9.87
CA HIS A 62 4.78 -12.28 -10.51
C HIS A 62 4.47 -13.40 -9.51
N ALA A 63 5.35 -13.65 -8.53
CA ALA A 63 5.08 -14.61 -7.47
C ALA A 63 3.88 -14.19 -6.59
N GLU A 64 3.73 -12.90 -6.29
CA GLU A 64 2.55 -12.39 -5.56
C GLU A 64 1.26 -12.47 -6.38
N ALA A 65 1.33 -12.21 -7.68
CA ALA A 65 0.23 -12.43 -8.62
C ALA A 65 -0.08 -13.93 -8.88
N GLY A 66 0.68 -14.87 -8.29
CA GLY A 66 0.51 -16.31 -8.45
C GLY A 66 1.07 -16.91 -9.76
N ASP A 67 1.67 -16.09 -10.63
CA ASP A 67 2.34 -16.50 -11.87
C ASP A 67 3.79 -16.96 -11.55
N PHE A 68 3.89 -18.07 -10.81
CA PHE A 68 5.17 -18.65 -10.43
C PHE A 68 6.03 -19.08 -11.64
N ALA A 69 5.43 -19.35 -12.80
CA ALA A 69 6.16 -19.68 -14.01
C ALA A 69 6.99 -18.49 -14.49
N LYS A 70 6.39 -17.29 -14.56
CA LYS A 70 7.15 -16.05 -14.83
C LYS A 70 8.08 -15.68 -13.68
N ALA A 71 7.67 -15.90 -12.43
CA ALA A 71 8.53 -15.61 -11.28
C ALA A 71 9.86 -16.36 -11.35
N ILE A 72 9.83 -17.66 -11.66
CA ILE A 72 11.04 -18.48 -11.87
C ILE A 72 11.86 -17.92 -13.04
N GLN A 73 11.24 -17.73 -14.20
CA GLN A 73 11.92 -17.20 -15.41
C GLN A 73 12.64 -15.87 -15.17
N TRP A 74 12.00 -14.93 -14.49
CA TRP A 74 12.61 -13.63 -14.17
C TRP A 74 13.67 -13.76 -13.08
N GLN A 75 13.50 -14.63 -12.09
CA GLN A 75 14.50 -14.83 -11.04
C GLN A 75 15.79 -15.48 -11.58
N GLU A 76 15.67 -16.41 -12.53
CA GLU A 76 16.80 -16.97 -13.29
C GLU A 76 17.53 -15.87 -14.09
N GLN A 77 16.79 -14.99 -14.77
CA GLN A 77 17.36 -13.85 -15.48
C GLN A 77 18.04 -12.84 -14.53
N ALA A 78 17.45 -12.60 -13.36
CA ALA A 78 18.02 -11.72 -12.33
C ALA A 78 19.35 -12.29 -11.78
N LEU A 79 19.42 -13.60 -11.53
CA LEU A 79 20.65 -14.33 -11.19
C LEU A 79 21.70 -14.25 -12.30
N SER A 80 21.29 -14.41 -13.56
CA SER A 80 22.16 -14.29 -14.74
C SER A 80 22.78 -12.89 -14.85
N LEU A 81 21.99 -11.83 -14.64
CA LEU A 81 22.45 -10.44 -14.64
C LEU A 81 23.37 -10.10 -13.46
N ALA A 82 23.09 -10.62 -12.27
CA ALA A 82 23.93 -10.43 -11.09
C ALA A 82 25.26 -11.24 -11.16
N GLY A 83 25.26 -12.34 -11.91
CA GLY A 83 26.45 -13.15 -12.17
C GLY A 83 27.06 -13.76 -10.90
N PRO A 84 28.40 -13.91 -10.83
CA PRO A 84 29.08 -14.47 -9.65
C PRO A 84 28.87 -13.69 -8.35
N ASN A 85 28.44 -12.43 -8.44
CA ASN A 85 28.22 -11.54 -7.29
C ASN A 85 26.77 -11.57 -6.78
N ALA A 86 25.90 -12.42 -7.34
CA ALA A 86 24.53 -12.59 -6.86
C ALA A 86 24.51 -13.01 -5.38
N ASP A 87 23.82 -12.23 -4.54
CA ASP A 87 23.65 -12.58 -3.14
C ASP A 87 22.77 -13.83 -2.96
N GLN A 88 22.80 -14.39 -1.75
CA GLN A 88 22.05 -15.60 -1.42
C GLN A 88 20.53 -15.39 -1.51
N GLY A 89 20.03 -14.17 -1.30
CA GLY A 89 18.62 -13.84 -1.37
C GLY A 89 17.99 -14.09 -2.75
N PHE A 90 18.74 -13.85 -3.84
CA PHE A 90 18.27 -14.18 -5.19
C PHE A 90 18.03 -15.70 -5.37
N ARG A 91 18.89 -16.54 -4.75
CA ARG A 91 18.79 -18.00 -4.80
C ARG A 91 17.68 -18.51 -3.88
N ASP A 92 17.54 -17.92 -2.70
CA ASP A 92 16.48 -18.24 -1.75
C ASP A 92 15.10 -17.86 -2.31
N ARG A 93 14.99 -16.76 -3.06
CA ARG A 93 13.77 -16.37 -3.79
C ARG A 93 13.44 -17.35 -4.91
N LEU A 94 14.43 -17.77 -5.71
CA LEU A 94 14.23 -18.80 -6.73
C LEU A 94 13.65 -20.09 -6.13
N ALA A 95 14.29 -20.62 -5.08
CA ALA A 95 13.85 -21.83 -4.40
C ALA A 95 12.43 -21.70 -3.82
N ARG A 96 12.03 -20.50 -3.36
CA ARG A 96 10.65 -20.24 -2.92
C ARG A 96 9.66 -20.30 -4.09
N TYR A 97 9.99 -19.71 -5.23
CA TYR A 97 9.11 -19.67 -6.40
C TYR A 97 8.97 -21.05 -7.06
N GLU A 98 10.03 -21.86 -7.10
CA GLU A 98 10.00 -23.28 -7.49
C GLU A 98 9.03 -24.09 -6.62
N ASN A 99 9.01 -23.81 -5.31
CA ASN A 99 8.06 -24.40 -4.36
C ASN A 99 6.67 -23.70 -4.34
N ARG A 100 6.40 -22.80 -5.30
CA ARG A 100 5.14 -22.02 -5.41
C ARG A 100 4.79 -21.22 -4.15
N THR A 101 5.81 -20.69 -3.47
CA THR A 101 5.67 -19.81 -2.31
C THR A 101 6.17 -18.41 -2.63
N PRO A 102 5.38 -17.34 -2.39
CA PRO A 102 5.88 -15.97 -2.55
C PRO A 102 6.97 -15.62 -1.51
N TYR A 103 7.78 -14.61 -1.82
CA TYR A 103 8.73 -14.04 -0.85
C TYR A 103 8.05 -12.97 0.01
N ARG A 104 8.49 -12.84 1.26
CA ARG A 104 8.05 -11.81 2.20
C ARG A 104 9.27 -11.16 2.84
N GLU A 105 9.30 -9.84 2.85
CA GLU A 105 10.36 -9.07 3.50
C GLU A 105 10.09 -8.95 5.01
N GLY A 106 11.13 -9.17 5.81
CA GLY A 106 11.05 -9.07 7.27
C GLY A 106 11.92 -10.10 7.99
N PRO A 107 12.14 -9.93 9.30
CA PRO A 107 12.95 -10.85 10.11
C PRO A 107 12.22 -12.17 10.35
N ASN A 108 12.25 -13.05 9.35
CA ASN A 108 11.82 -14.46 9.39
C ASN A 108 10.66 -14.72 10.35
N PHE A 109 9.52 -14.05 10.13
CA PHE A 109 8.25 -14.43 10.74
C PHE A 109 7.85 -15.80 10.17
N GLN A 110 8.47 -16.87 10.69
CA GLN A 110 7.72 -18.08 10.98
C GLN A 110 6.41 -17.60 11.57
N ALA A 111 5.29 -17.96 10.94
CA ALA A 111 3.98 -17.50 11.39
C ALA A 111 3.91 -17.76 12.89
N LEU A 112 3.91 -16.68 13.68
CA LEU A 112 3.70 -16.81 15.12
C LEU A 112 2.38 -17.57 15.21
N PRO A 113 2.34 -18.71 15.94
CA PRO A 113 1.12 -19.48 16.06
C PRO A 113 0.05 -18.49 16.48
N ALA A 114 -1.03 -18.37 15.70
CA ALA A 114 -1.94 -17.24 15.83
C ALA A 114 -2.47 -17.20 17.26
N ASP A 115 -1.88 -16.32 18.08
CA ASP A 115 -2.28 -16.14 19.46
C ASP A 115 -3.77 -15.77 19.39
N PRO A 116 -4.64 -16.54 20.06
CA PRO A 116 -6.06 -16.36 19.90
C PRO A 116 -6.39 -14.92 20.25
N VAL A 117 -6.90 -14.17 19.26
CA VAL A 117 -7.37 -12.81 19.46
C VAL A 117 -8.30 -12.88 20.67
N PRO A 118 -7.97 -12.24 21.80
CA PRO A 118 -8.82 -12.34 22.97
C PRO A 118 -10.17 -11.76 22.57
N GLU A 119 -11.22 -12.60 22.65
CA GLU A 119 -12.57 -12.14 22.34
C GLU A 119 -12.87 -10.90 23.19
N PRO A 120 -13.61 -9.92 22.65
CA PRO A 120 -13.96 -8.73 23.42
C PRO A 120 -14.82 -9.15 24.60
N ASN A 121 -14.20 -9.28 25.77
CA ASN A 121 -14.85 -9.69 27.00
C ASN A 121 -16.05 -8.79 27.25
N ALA A 122 -17.24 -9.36 27.20
CA ALA A 122 -18.51 -8.67 27.34
C ALA A 122 -18.80 -8.33 28.83
N ASP A 123 -17.83 -7.74 29.52
CA ASP A 123 -17.94 -7.37 30.93
C ASP A 123 -17.22 -6.03 31.22
N THR A 124 -17.80 -4.95 30.70
CA THR A 124 -17.59 -3.61 31.25
C THR A 124 -18.93 -2.90 31.27
N ARG A 125 -19.79 -3.32 32.19
CA ARG A 125 -20.97 -2.55 32.61
C ARG A 125 -20.83 -2.18 34.08
N GLU A 126 -21.33 -0.98 34.38
CA GLU A 126 -21.71 -0.53 35.72
C GLU A 126 -20.58 -0.43 36.78
N ASN A 127 -19.93 0.74 36.81
CA ASN A 127 -19.81 1.44 38.08
C ASN A 127 -20.41 2.84 37.94
N GLU A 128 -21.70 2.93 38.24
CA GLU A 128 -22.52 4.12 38.15
C GLU A 128 -22.31 5.00 39.40
N LEU A 129 -21.73 6.19 39.20
CA LEU A 129 -21.72 7.23 40.23
C LEU A 129 -23.05 8.00 40.17
N GLU A 130 -24.01 7.53 40.96
CA GLU A 130 -25.36 8.12 41.12
C GLU A 130 -25.35 9.62 41.51
N PRO A 131 -26.46 10.35 41.20
CA PRO A 131 -26.47 11.81 41.24
C PRO A 131 -26.65 12.41 42.63
N LYS A 132 -25.99 13.53 42.90
CA LYS A 132 -26.30 14.40 44.05
C LYS A 132 -27.33 15.46 43.68
N LYS A 133 -28.33 15.60 44.54
CA LYS A 133 -29.54 16.42 44.33
C LYS A 133 -29.24 17.91 44.35
N ALA A 134 -30.11 18.67 43.68
CA ALA A 134 -30.12 20.13 43.69
C ALA A 134 -30.74 20.69 44.98
N ASP A 135 -30.29 21.87 45.36
CA ASP A 135 -31.08 22.86 46.09
C ASP A 135 -31.29 24.09 45.20
N THR A 136 -32.39 24.81 45.41
CA THR A 136 -33.00 25.76 44.48
C THR A 136 -32.99 27.17 45.06
N GLU A 137 -32.84 28.21 44.23
CA GLU A 137 -33.75 29.38 44.17
C GLU A 137 -33.46 30.26 42.92
N PRO A 138 -34.42 31.06 42.40
CA PRO A 138 -34.46 31.51 41.01
C PRO A 138 -34.50 33.07 40.88
N PRO A 139 -35.21 33.70 39.92
CA PRO A 139 -34.58 34.28 38.73
C PRO A 139 -34.76 35.81 38.60
N THR A 140 -34.10 36.43 37.62
CA THR A 140 -34.47 37.76 37.08
C THR A 140 -34.42 37.79 35.55
N ASP A 141 -35.34 38.55 34.97
CA ASP A 141 -35.82 38.44 33.58
C ASP A 141 -34.91 38.92 32.43
N LYS A 142 -35.21 38.30 31.27
CA LYS A 142 -35.27 38.73 29.85
C LYS A 142 -35.36 40.25 29.52
N PRO A 143 -35.20 40.73 28.25
CA PRO A 143 -35.55 40.09 26.94
C PRO A 143 -34.39 40.01 25.92
N THR A 144 -34.34 39.05 24.96
CA THR A 144 -35.17 38.78 23.75
C THR A 144 -34.84 39.67 22.53
N GLU A 145 -34.25 39.05 21.50
CA GLU A 145 -34.43 39.28 20.03
C GLU A 145 -33.75 38.06 19.37
N SER A 146 -34.41 37.06 18.79
CA SER A 146 -35.22 37.01 17.57
C SER A 146 -34.53 37.55 16.31
N ASN A 147 -34.05 36.66 15.45
CA ASN A 147 -34.56 36.68 14.08
C ASN A 147 -34.54 35.30 13.39
N THR A 148 -35.44 35.14 12.43
CA THR A 148 -35.71 33.95 11.59
C THR A 148 -35.66 34.40 10.12
N GLU A 149 -35.79 33.46 9.16
CA GLU A 149 -36.01 33.70 7.70
C GLU A 149 -34.83 34.33 6.92
N ALA A 150 -34.65 34.12 5.61
CA ALA A 150 -35.29 33.26 4.59
C ALA A 150 -34.17 32.77 3.62
N GLU A 151 -34.20 31.57 3.01
CA GLU A 151 -34.83 31.20 1.72
C GLU A 151 -34.44 32.02 0.46
N ALA A 152 -34.49 31.32 -0.69
CA ALA A 152 -34.40 31.81 -2.07
C ALA A 152 -33.00 32.28 -2.57
N GLU A 153 -32.61 32.14 -3.85
CA GLU A 153 -33.16 31.38 -4.99
C GLU A 153 -32.05 31.16 -6.06
N THR A 154 -32.19 30.08 -6.83
CA THR A 154 -32.02 29.90 -8.30
C THR A 154 -31.65 31.14 -9.15
N GLU A 155 -30.92 31.08 -10.29
CA GLU A 155 -30.88 30.11 -11.44
C GLU A 155 -29.58 30.32 -12.32
N PRO A 156 -29.37 29.61 -13.46
CA PRO A 156 -28.06 29.44 -14.12
C PRO A 156 -27.83 30.44 -15.31
N VAL A 157 -27.38 29.95 -16.49
CA VAL A 157 -27.01 30.66 -17.77
C VAL A 157 -25.49 30.98 -17.87
N SER A 158 -24.72 30.60 -18.91
CA SER A 158 -24.95 29.76 -20.12
C SER A 158 -23.66 29.48 -20.90
N GLU A 159 -23.48 28.27 -21.43
CA GLU A 159 -22.82 27.98 -22.74
C GLU A 159 -23.82 28.30 -23.88
N PRO A 160 -23.42 28.52 -25.16
CA PRO A 160 -22.31 27.89 -25.91
C PRO A 160 -21.35 28.97 -26.54
N ASP A 161 -20.61 28.85 -27.64
CA ASP A 161 -20.70 27.94 -28.81
C ASP A 161 -19.38 27.77 -29.61
N GLU A 162 -19.41 26.87 -30.59
CA GLU A 162 -18.34 26.47 -31.52
C GLU A 162 -17.72 27.62 -32.36
N ASN A 163 -16.46 27.46 -32.79
CA ASN A 163 -16.10 27.83 -34.16
C ASN A 163 -14.96 26.99 -34.77
N THR A 164 -15.15 26.62 -36.03
CA THR A 164 -14.32 25.72 -36.84
C THR A 164 -13.45 26.50 -37.83
N SER A 165 -12.16 26.18 -37.98
CA SER A 165 -11.32 26.46 -39.18
C SER A 165 -9.85 26.13 -38.90
N THR A 166 -9.02 25.69 -39.86
CA THR A 166 -9.21 25.14 -41.22
C THR A 166 -7.96 24.29 -41.51
#